data_AF-A0A517NSZ6-F1
#
_entry.id   AF-A0A517NSZ6-F1
#
_cell.length_a   1.000
_cell.length_b   1.000
_cell.length_c   1.000
_cell.angle_alpha   90.00
_cell.angle_beta   90.00
_cell.angle_gamma   90.00
#
_symmetry.space_group_name_H-M   'P 1'
#
loop_
_entity.id
_entity.type
_entity.pdbx_description
1 polymer ?
#
loop_
_entity_poly.entity_id
_entity_poly.type
_entity_poly.pdbx_seq_one_letter_code
_entity_poly.pdbx_strand_id
1 'polypeptide(L)'
;MNPLASGSLASSPSSPMLDVMGAGSLDNKTNAKNIESVGTEFESVFLSMMLKEMRNSLEGGFFGEEGSDTYGGMFDLFIGKELAQSRPLGIADMLLEQYEKLNPSTDTDGSDSKEASPPTSFTA
;
A
#
# COMPACT_ATOMS: atom_id res chain seq x y z
N MET A 1 35.87 45.12 -22.24
CA MET A 1 34.63 44.30 -22.27
C MET A 1 34.87 43.13 -23.21
N ASN A 2 34.98 41.90 -22.68
CA ASN A 2 35.24 40.68 -23.45
C ASN A 2 33.95 40.08 -24.07
N PRO A 3 34.07 39.23 -25.12
CA PRO A 3 32.97 38.85 -26.03
C PRO A 3 32.53 37.37 -25.93
N LEU A 4 31.43 37.04 -26.63
CA LEU A 4 31.01 35.72 -27.17
C LEU A 4 31.04 34.48 -26.25
N ALA A 5 29.87 33.93 -25.90
CA ALA A 5 29.67 32.47 -25.79
C ALA A 5 28.16 32.11 -25.67
N SER A 6 27.62 31.59 -26.77
CA SER A 6 26.85 30.35 -26.82
C SER A 6 26.04 29.96 -25.58
N GLY A 7 24.73 30.25 -25.61
CA GLY A 7 23.73 29.52 -24.82
C GLY A 7 23.60 28.10 -25.36
N SER A 8 24.55 27.26 -24.96
CA SER A 8 24.56 25.81 -25.15
C SER A 8 23.38 25.19 -24.41
N LEU A 9 22.59 24.41 -25.16
CA LEU A 9 22.07 23.06 -24.85
C LEU A 9 21.69 22.72 -23.40
N ALA A 10 20.54 22.03 -23.32
CA ALA A 10 20.03 21.24 -22.19
C ALA A 10 19.24 22.04 -21.14
N SER A 11 18.12 21.56 -20.62
CA SER A 11 17.75 20.16 -20.42
C SER A 11 16.24 19.96 -20.55
N SER A 12 15.86 18.94 -21.31
CA SER A 12 14.52 18.34 -21.35
C SER A 12 13.95 18.11 -19.94
N PRO A 13 12.62 18.16 -19.75
CA PRO A 13 12.00 17.70 -18.52
C PRO A 13 12.23 16.18 -18.39
N SER A 14 12.98 15.79 -17.36
CA SER A 14 13.20 14.39 -16.99
C SER A 14 11.86 13.76 -16.60
N SER A 15 11.29 12.94 -17.49
CA SER A 15 10.26 11.97 -17.10
C SER A 15 10.88 10.96 -16.12
N PRO A 16 10.17 10.54 -15.06
CA PRO A 16 10.60 9.44 -14.20
C PRO A 16 10.36 8.12 -14.94
N MET A 17 11.14 7.88 -15.98
CA MET A 17 11.19 6.59 -16.65
C MET A 17 12.32 5.79 -16.01
N LEU A 18 11.90 4.88 -15.14
CA LEU A 18 12.59 3.62 -14.94
C LEU A 18 13.96 3.70 -14.25
N ASP A 19 13.97 4.10 -12.97
CA ASP A 19 15.05 3.72 -12.06
C ASP A 19 14.67 2.39 -11.38
N VAL A 20 14.80 1.29 -12.14
CA VAL A 20 14.61 -0.09 -11.66
C VAL A 20 15.96 -0.79 -11.63
N MET A 21 17.01 -0.17 -11.10
CA MET A 21 18.25 -0.91 -10.83
C MET A 21 19.12 -0.18 -9.81
N GLY A 22 18.75 -0.29 -8.53
CA GLY A 22 19.47 0.39 -7.45
C GLY A 22 19.23 -0.22 -6.08
N ALA A 23 19.98 -1.29 -5.78
CA ALA A 23 20.52 -1.63 -4.46
C ALA A 23 19.58 -1.78 -3.24
N GLY A 24 19.34 -3.05 -2.88
CA GLY A 24 19.62 -3.61 -1.55
C GLY A 24 19.00 -2.95 -0.32
N SER A 25 18.04 -3.67 0.27
CA SER A 25 17.60 -3.56 1.67
C SER A 25 16.64 -2.41 2.02
N LEU A 26 15.49 -2.32 1.33
CA LEU A 26 14.29 -1.61 1.84
C LEU A 26 12.95 -2.29 1.45
N ASP A 27 12.98 -3.57 1.07
CA ASP A 27 11.91 -4.16 0.27
C ASP A 27 10.70 -4.68 1.07
N ASN A 28 10.78 -4.80 2.39
CA ASN A 28 9.64 -5.37 3.15
C ASN A 28 8.57 -4.31 3.46
N LYS A 29 8.98 -3.07 3.76
CA LYS A 29 8.06 -1.98 4.11
C LYS A 29 7.28 -1.46 2.90
N THR A 30 7.89 -1.48 1.71
CA THR A 30 7.22 -1.15 0.45
C THR A 30 6.18 -2.20 0.08
N ASN A 31 6.51 -3.49 0.22
CA ASN A 31 5.56 -4.58 -0.02
C ASN A 31 4.40 -4.56 0.99
N ALA A 32 4.66 -4.43 2.29
CA ALA A 32 3.59 -4.33 3.30
C ALA A 32 2.63 -3.15 3.03
N LYS A 33 3.16 -1.98 2.66
CA LYS A 33 2.34 -0.81 2.27
C LYS A 33 1.51 -1.07 1.00
N ASN A 34 2.05 -1.83 0.04
CA ASN A 34 1.31 -2.22 -1.15
C ASN A 34 0.17 -3.20 -0.80
N ILE A 35 0.41 -4.18 0.10
CA ILE A 35 -0.63 -5.12 0.56
C ILE A 35 -1.73 -4.38 1.34
N GLU A 36 -1.37 -3.43 2.20
CA GLU A 36 -2.34 -2.60 2.93
C GLU A 36 -3.26 -1.84 1.95
N SER A 37 -2.68 -1.18 0.94
CA SER A 37 -3.42 -0.45 -0.10
C SER A 37 -4.35 -1.39 -0.88
N VAL A 38 -3.87 -2.56 -1.28
CA VAL A 38 -4.66 -3.57 -2.00
C VAL A 38 -5.80 -4.10 -1.12
N GLY A 39 -5.57 -4.29 0.17
CA GLY A 39 -6.60 -4.69 1.13
C GLY A 39 -7.72 -3.66 1.25
N THR A 40 -7.38 -2.37 1.34
CA THR A 40 -8.36 -1.27 1.35
C THR A 40 -9.13 -1.18 0.04
N GLU A 41 -8.46 -1.37 -1.10
CA GLU A 41 -9.13 -1.41 -2.40
C GLU A 41 -10.11 -2.59 -2.49
N PHE A 42 -9.72 -3.78 -2.03
CA PHE A 42 -10.61 -4.94 -1.98
C PHE A 42 -11.84 -4.68 -1.09
N GLU A 43 -11.63 -4.11 0.09
CA GLU A 43 -12.71 -3.74 1.02
C GLU A 43 -13.65 -2.70 0.39
N SER A 44 -13.14 -1.75 -0.38
CA SER A 44 -13.97 -0.76 -1.10
C SER A 44 -14.91 -1.39 -2.12
N VAL A 45 -14.44 -2.39 -2.87
CA VAL A 45 -15.26 -3.12 -3.84
C VAL A 45 -16.32 -3.94 -3.12
N PHE A 46 -15.94 -4.63 -2.04
CA PHE A 46 -16.87 -5.42 -1.23
C PHE A 46 -17.97 -4.55 -0.62
N LEU A 47 -17.60 -3.41 -0.01
CA LEU A 47 -18.57 -2.47 0.55
C LEU A 47 -19.47 -1.88 -0.53
N SER A 48 -18.93 -1.57 -1.72
CA SER A 48 -19.74 -1.11 -2.85
C SER A 48 -20.77 -2.17 -3.26
N MET A 49 -20.41 -3.45 -3.27
CA MET A 49 -21.35 -4.55 -3.54
C MET A 49 -22.39 -4.70 -2.42
N MET A 50 -21.99 -4.59 -1.16
CA MET A 50 -22.93 -4.65 -0.03
C MET A 50 -23.94 -3.50 -0.09
N LEU A 51 -23.49 -2.28 -0.35
CA LEU A 51 -24.34 -1.09 -0.52
C LEU A 51 -25.29 -1.25 -1.70
N LYS A 52 -24.80 -1.83 -2.81
CA LYS A 52 -25.63 -2.17 -3.96
C LYS A 52 -26.76 -3.13 -3.59
N GLU A 53 -26.46 -4.22 -2.87
CA GLU A 53 -27.48 -5.19 -2.43
C GLU A 53 -28.46 -4.54 -1.43
N MET A 54 -27.97 -3.72 -0.51
CA MET A 54 -28.83 -2.94 0.40
C MET A 54 -29.75 -2.00 -0.37
N ARG A 55 -29.26 -1.29 -1.38
CA ARG A 55 -30.08 -0.42 -2.23
C ARG A 55 -31.11 -1.23 -3.02
N ASN A 56 -30.71 -2.35 -3.61
CA ASN A 56 -31.60 -3.22 -4.38
C ASN A 56 -32.72 -3.80 -3.51
N SER A 57 -32.46 -3.99 -2.21
CA SER A 57 -33.46 -4.45 -1.24
C SER A 57 -34.47 -3.36 -0.84
N LEU A 58 -34.25 -2.08 -1.18
CA LEU A 58 -35.21 -1.01 -0.91
C LEU A 58 -36.34 -1.06 -1.96
N GLU A 59 -37.53 -1.48 -1.55
CA GLU A 59 -38.71 -1.46 -2.40
C GLU A 59 -39.02 -0.03 -2.87
N GLY A 60 -39.10 0.17 -4.19
CA GLY A 60 -39.42 1.46 -4.82
C GLY A 60 -38.23 2.23 -5.39
N GLY A 61 -36.99 1.74 -5.23
CA GLY A 61 -35.79 2.30 -5.86
C GLY A 61 -35.42 3.70 -5.36
N PHE A 62 -34.31 3.82 -4.64
CA PHE A 62 -33.85 5.10 -4.07
C PHE A 62 -33.67 6.23 -5.12
N PHE A 63 -33.39 5.89 -6.38
CA PHE A 63 -33.12 6.83 -7.47
C PHE A 63 -34.20 6.85 -8.59
N GLY A 64 -35.41 6.32 -8.34
CA GLY A 64 -36.48 6.28 -9.34
C GLY A 64 -36.30 5.18 -10.42
N GLU A 65 -37.15 5.19 -11.45
CA GLU A 65 -37.24 4.08 -12.42
C GLU A 65 -36.28 4.22 -13.61
N GLU A 66 -35.92 5.46 -14.00
CA GLU A 66 -35.11 5.72 -15.20
C GLU A 66 -33.71 6.27 -14.82
N GLY A 67 -32.65 5.49 -15.06
CA GLY A 67 -31.25 5.87 -14.79
C GLY A 67 -30.74 5.61 -13.37
N SER A 68 -31.56 5.03 -12.49
CA SER A 68 -31.22 4.75 -11.09
C SER A 68 -30.01 3.86 -10.90
N ASP A 69 -29.77 2.91 -11.81
CA ASP A 69 -28.62 2.02 -11.74
C ASP A 69 -27.28 2.73 -11.95
N THR A 70 -27.25 3.77 -12.78
CA THR A 70 -26.00 4.51 -13.06
C THR A 70 -25.64 5.40 -11.87
N TYR A 71 -26.61 6.19 -11.38
CA TYR A 71 -26.40 7.04 -10.20
C TYR A 71 -26.20 6.21 -8.93
N GLY A 72 -26.92 5.10 -8.80
CA GLY A 72 -26.74 4.13 -7.74
C GLY A 72 -25.35 3.50 -7.75
N GLY A 73 -24.88 3.03 -8.91
CA GLY A 73 -23.53 2.47 -9.02
C GLY A 73 -22.44 3.48 -8.64
N MET A 74 -22.58 4.75 -9.02
CA MET A 74 -21.65 5.80 -8.60
C MET A 74 -21.74 6.07 -7.09
N PHE A 75 -22.96 6.12 -6.54
CA PHE A 75 -23.19 6.30 -5.11
C PHE A 75 -22.52 5.18 -4.30
N ASP A 76 -22.75 3.91 -4.66
CA ASP A 76 -22.15 2.77 -3.97
C ASP A 76 -20.63 2.83 -4.03
N LEU A 77 -20.06 3.21 -5.19
CA LEU A 77 -18.62 3.31 -5.37
C LEU A 77 -18.00 4.41 -4.49
N PHE A 78 -18.62 5.59 -4.43
CA PHE A 78 -18.11 6.68 -3.60
C PHE A 78 -18.22 6.37 -2.12
N ILE A 79 -19.38 5.87 -1.67
CA ILE A 79 -19.59 5.54 -0.26
C ILE A 79 -18.75 4.32 0.14
N GLY A 80 -18.65 3.30 -0.70
CA GLY A 80 -17.79 2.14 -0.47
C GLY A 80 -16.32 2.52 -0.34
N LYS A 81 -15.83 3.44 -1.18
CA LYS A 81 -14.47 3.97 -1.09
C LYS A 81 -14.25 4.80 0.17
N GLU A 82 -15.22 5.64 0.56
CA GLU A 82 -15.11 6.47 1.76
C GLU A 82 -15.13 5.61 3.03
N LEU A 83 -16.02 4.62 3.08
CA LEU A 83 -16.11 3.69 4.20
C LEU A 83 -14.86 2.83 4.31
N ALA A 84 -14.30 2.34 3.19
CA ALA A 84 -13.07 1.53 3.22
C ALA A 84 -11.86 2.26 3.82
N GLN A 85 -11.80 3.60 3.74
CA GLN A 85 -10.74 4.38 4.40
C GLN A 85 -10.79 4.25 5.93
N SER A 86 -11.98 4.05 6.50
CA SER A 86 -12.17 3.85 7.94
C SER A 86 -11.95 2.38 8.37
N ARG A 87 -11.64 1.49 7.42
CA ARG A 87 -11.35 0.05 7.63
C ARG A 87 -12.38 -0.67 8.50
N PRO A 88 -13.70 -0.55 8.21
CA PRO A 88 -14.77 -1.00 9.10
C PRO A 88 -14.85 -2.52 9.28
N LEU A 89 -14.35 -3.31 8.32
CA LEU A 89 -14.40 -4.77 8.36
C LEU A 89 -13.07 -5.41 8.75
N GLY A 90 -11.96 -4.65 8.70
CA GLY A 90 -10.62 -5.16 9.04
C GLY A 90 -10.09 -6.23 8.09
N ILE A 91 -10.72 -6.42 6.91
CA ILE A 91 -10.30 -7.42 5.93
C ILE A 91 -8.89 -7.09 5.39
N ALA A 92 -8.58 -5.80 5.23
CA ALA A 92 -7.25 -5.35 4.85
C ALA A 92 -6.16 -5.79 5.84
N ASP A 93 -6.45 -5.73 7.14
CA ASP A 93 -5.53 -6.19 8.20
C ASP A 93 -5.37 -7.70 8.19
N MET A 94 -6.47 -8.44 8.02
CA MET A 94 -6.40 -9.89 7.91
C MET A 94 -5.60 -10.34 6.69
N LEU A 95 -5.69 -9.63 5.56
CA LEU A 95 -4.88 -9.92 4.37
C LEU A 95 -3.39 -9.65 4.62
N LEU A 96 -3.05 -8.56 5.31
CA LEU A 96 -1.68 -8.23 5.70
C LEU A 96 -1.11 -9.28 6.66
N GLU A 97 -1.85 -9.62 7.72
CA GLU A 97 -1.43 -10.63 8.71
C GLU A 97 -1.18 -11.99 8.05
N GLN A 98 -2.03 -12.37 7.10
CA GLN A 98 -1.91 -13.65 6.38
C GLN A 98 -0.74 -13.61 5.40
N TYR A 99 -0.49 -12.48 4.76
CA TYR A 99 0.69 -12.28 3.92
C TYR A 99 1.98 -12.36 4.74
N GLU A 100 2.04 -11.72 5.91
CA GLU A 100 3.17 -11.78 6.84
C GLU A 100 3.41 -13.21 7.37
N LYS A 101 2.35 -13.98 7.65
CA LYS A 101 2.47 -15.39 8.04
C LYS A 101 2.96 -16.31 6.93
N LEU A 102 2.60 -16.02 5.67
CA LEU A 102 3.03 -16.79 4.50
C LEU A 102 4.44 -16.41 4.05
N ASN A 103 4.85 -15.17 4.31
CA ASN A 103 6.21 -14.67 4.15
C ASN A 103 6.82 -14.37 5.52
N PRO A 104 7.04 -15.40 6.38
CA PRO A 104 7.72 -15.19 7.64
C PRO A 104 9.10 -14.65 7.31
N SER A 105 9.34 -13.39 7.68
CA SER A 105 10.67 -12.82 7.60
C SER A 105 11.55 -13.72 8.47
N THR A 106 12.55 -14.35 7.86
CA THR A 106 13.60 -15.05 8.59
C THR A 106 14.45 -14.00 9.30
N ASP A 107 13.89 -13.38 10.34
CA ASP A 107 14.64 -12.66 11.35
C ASP A 107 15.21 -13.70 12.33
N THR A 108 16.09 -14.54 11.78
CA THR A 108 17.12 -15.19 12.58
C THR A 108 18.40 -14.41 12.32
N ASP A 109 18.52 -13.23 12.93
CA ASP A 109 19.80 -12.59 13.18
C ASP A 109 20.00 -12.64 14.71
N GLY A 110 20.77 -13.58 15.27
CA GLY A 110 22.12 -13.89 14.82
C GLY A 110 23.16 -12.94 15.40
N SER A 111 22.85 -12.18 16.46
CA SER A 111 23.86 -11.45 17.24
C SER A 111 23.79 -11.79 18.72
N ASP A 112 24.29 -12.97 19.08
CA ASP A 112 25.02 -13.15 20.35
C ASP A 112 25.98 -14.35 20.24
N SER A 113 26.89 -14.26 19.26
CA SER A 113 28.12 -15.05 19.22
C SER A 113 29.32 -14.10 19.22
N LYS A 114 29.56 -13.48 20.39
CA LYS A 114 30.88 -12.95 20.73
C LYS A 114 31.43 -13.71 21.93
N GLU A 115 31.84 -14.94 21.67
CA GLU A 115 32.75 -15.65 22.56
C GLU A 115 34.22 -15.34 22.18
N ALA A 116 35.05 -15.25 23.21
CA ALA A 116 36.52 -15.25 23.24
C ALA A 116 37.27 -13.90 23.18
N SER A 117 37.61 -13.39 24.37
CA SER A 117 39.02 -13.29 24.82
C SER A 117 39.10 -13.13 26.34
N PRO A 118 39.95 -13.91 27.07
CA PRO A 118 40.09 -13.83 28.51
C PRO A 118 41.13 -12.77 28.91
N PRO A 119 40.90 -11.94 29.94
CA PRO A 119 41.99 -11.30 30.66
C PRO A 119 42.48 -12.20 31.80
N THR A 120 43.78 -12.49 31.73
CA THR A 120 44.61 -13.14 32.73
C THR A 120 44.74 -12.33 34.03
N SER A 121 45.05 -13.06 35.11
CA SER A 121 45.60 -12.64 36.41
C SER A 121 44.67 -12.11 37.51
N PHE A 122 44.49 -12.93 38.55
CA PHE A 122 44.84 -12.52 39.90
C PHE A 122 45.24 -13.74 40.74
N THR A 123 46.52 -13.79 41.10
CA THR A 123 47.09 -14.65 42.15
C THR A 123 47.21 -13.79 43.40
N ALA A 124 46.56 -14.19 44.50
CA ALA A 124 47.01 -14.13 45.90
C ALA A 124 45.85 -14.55 46.82
#